data_AF-A0A0Q8QZT7-F1
#
_entry.id   AF-A0A0Q8QZT7-F1
#
_cell.length_a   1.000
_cell.length_b   1.000
_cell.length_c   1.000
_cell.angle_alpha   90.00
_cell.angle_beta   90.00
_cell.angle_gamma   90.00
#
_symmetry.space_group_name_H-M   'P 1'
#
loop_
_entity.id
_entity.type
_entity.pdbx_description
1 polymer ?
#
loop_
_entity_poly.entity_id
_entity_poly.type
_entity_poly.pdbx_seq_one_letter_code
_entity_poly.pdbx_strand_id
1 'polypeptide(L)'
;MIAMYPIGRNMFVPVKPTFTFLDKGKLTPVFLIGWASMPFSDFQSRLFATIVQKAILSLEGFEGSDALIIFVPRIAGSKTDRHVRAWKVSERQLLTDGELRDQFDRFGNALDDAVPVILEELARRGE
;
A
#
# COMPACT_ATOMS: atom_id res chain seq x y z
N MET A 1 10.74 6.57 9.35
CA MET A 1 9.76 5.88 10.21
C MET A 1 9.18 4.70 9.44
N ILE A 2 9.00 3.54 10.09
CA ILE A 2 8.31 2.37 9.53
C ILE A 2 7.21 2.01 10.52
N ALA A 3 5.96 1.95 10.07
CA ALA A 3 4.84 1.45 10.86
C ALA A 3 4.48 0.03 10.41
N MET A 4 3.97 -0.80 11.32
CA MET A 4 3.54 -2.16 10.99
C MET A 4 2.02 -2.20 10.93
N TYR A 5 1.47 -2.60 9.79
CA TYR A 5 0.04 -2.76 9.61
C TYR A 5 -0.36 -4.24 9.74
N PRO A 6 -1.19 -4.62 10.72
CA PRO A 6 -1.60 -6.01 10.90
C PRO A 6 -2.59 -6.42 9.81
N ILE A 7 -2.32 -7.57 9.18
CA ILE A 7 -3.21 -8.16 8.15
C ILE A 7 -3.68 -9.57 8.52
N GLY A 8 -3.31 -10.07 9.70
CA GLY A 8 -3.68 -11.40 10.16
C GLY A 8 -2.95 -11.78 11.44
N ARG A 9 -3.17 -13.00 11.92
CA ARG A 9 -2.48 -13.53 13.11
C ARG A 9 -0.99 -13.63 12.82
N ASN A 10 -0.17 -12.88 13.56
CA ASN A 10 1.29 -12.80 13.38
C ASN A 10 1.75 -12.35 11.98
N MET A 11 0.88 -11.72 11.19
CA MET A 11 1.23 -11.20 9.86
C MET A 11 1.12 -9.68 9.83
N PHE A 12 2.21 -9.03 9.43
CA PHE A 12 2.33 -7.59 9.41
C PHE A 12 2.92 -7.12 8.08
N VAL A 13 2.40 -6.03 7.56
CA VAL A 13 2.94 -5.34 6.39
C VAL A 13 3.65 -4.07 6.85
N PRO A 14 4.94 -3.89 6.53
CA PRO A 14 5.62 -2.64 6.83
C PRO A 14 5.11 -1.52 5.91
N VAL A 15 4.68 -0.43 6.51
CA VAL A 15 4.23 0.80 5.83
C VAL A 15 5.26 1.88 6.10
N LYS A 16 5.92 2.34 5.03
CA LYS A 16 6.99 3.36 5.10
C LYS A 16 6.76 4.41 4.01
N PRO A 17 6.54 5.69 4.34
CA PRO A 17 6.53 6.74 3.33
C PRO A 17 7.93 6.90 2.74
N THR A 18 8.00 7.34 1.48
CA THR A 18 9.28 7.62 0.81
C THR A 18 10.01 8.75 1.52
N PHE A 19 9.27 9.81 1.85
CA PHE A 19 9.75 10.93 2.65
C PHE A 19 8.57 11.62 3.34
N THR A 20 8.89 12.53 4.24
CA THR A 20 7.93 13.42 4.91
C THR A 20 8.36 14.85 4.68
N PHE A 21 7.42 15.77 4.49
CA PHE A 21 7.72 17.19 4.44
C PHE A 21 6.80 17.97 5.38
N LEU A 22 7.19 19.18 5.74
CA LEU A 22 6.37 20.06 6.57
C LEU A 22 5.41 20.84 5.66
N ASP A 23 4.12 20.63 5.81
CA ASP A 23 3.07 21.41 5.15
C ASP A 23 2.20 22.09 6.21
N LYS A 24 2.13 23.42 6.18
CA LYS A 24 1.31 24.21 7.13
C LYS A 24 1.50 23.82 8.61
N GLY A 25 2.74 23.53 8.99
CA GLY A 25 3.09 23.14 10.36
C GLY A 25 2.80 21.68 10.73
N LYS A 26 2.35 20.85 9.78
CA LYS A 26 2.12 19.41 9.97
C LYS A 26 3.10 18.59 9.14
N LEU A 27 3.54 17.46 9.69
CA LEU A 27 4.31 16.49 8.91
C LEU A 27 3.37 15.78 7.95
N THR A 28 3.66 15.82 6.65
CA THR A 28 2.87 15.21 5.59
C THR A 28 3.68 14.09 4.95
N PRO A 29 3.30 12.81 5.13
CA PRO A 29 3.97 11.69 4.49
C PRO A 29 3.67 11.65 2.99
N VAL A 30 4.70 11.33 2.21
CA VAL A 30 4.62 11.19 0.76
C VAL A 30 5.05 9.79 0.37
N PHE A 31 4.21 9.13 -0.43
CA PHE A 31 4.52 7.84 -1.05
C PHE A 31 4.74 8.06 -2.54
N LEU A 32 5.99 7.95 -2.98
CA LEU A 32 6.36 8.02 -4.38
C LEU A 32 6.48 6.59 -4.95
N ILE A 33 5.59 6.25 -5.87
CA ILE A 33 5.50 4.94 -6.51
C ILE A 33 5.98 5.07 -7.96
N GLY A 34 7.20 4.61 -8.19
CA GLY A 34 7.94 4.71 -9.46
C GLY A 34 7.57 3.68 -10.53
N TRP A 35 6.51 2.89 -10.32
CA TRP A 35 6.16 1.78 -11.19
C TRP A 35 5.90 2.23 -12.62
N ALA A 36 6.24 1.37 -13.59
CA ALA A 36 6.11 1.70 -15.02
C ALA A 36 4.64 1.74 -15.48
N SER A 37 3.75 1.06 -14.77
CA SER A 37 2.30 1.09 -14.99
C SER A 37 1.59 1.47 -13.69
N MET A 38 0.36 1.96 -13.82
CA MET A 38 -0.54 2.22 -12.69
C MET A 38 -1.46 1.03 -12.52
N PRO A 39 -1.27 0.16 -11.51
CA PRO A 39 -2.06 -1.07 -11.42
C PRO A 39 -3.32 -0.92 -10.56
N PHE A 40 -3.48 0.18 -9.79
CA PHE A 40 -4.57 0.21 -8.82
C PHE A 40 -5.94 0.34 -9.48
N SER A 41 -6.74 -0.70 -9.32
CA SER A 41 -8.19 -0.61 -9.36
C SER A 41 -8.70 0.33 -8.25
N ASP A 42 -9.96 0.75 -8.36
CA ASP A 42 -10.59 1.56 -7.32
C ASP A 42 -10.44 0.92 -5.94
N PHE A 43 -10.78 -0.37 -5.82
CA PHE A 43 -10.63 -1.14 -4.58
C PHE A 43 -9.19 -1.14 -4.05
N GLN A 44 -8.18 -1.35 -4.91
CA GLN A 44 -6.78 -1.33 -4.48
C GLN A 44 -6.35 0.06 -3.99
N SER A 45 -6.85 1.13 -4.61
CA SER A 45 -6.59 2.48 -4.14
C SER A 45 -7.23 2.77 -2.78
N ARG A 46 -8.47 2.29 -2.56
CA ARG A 46 -9.18 2.37 -1.27
C ARG A 46 -8.48 1.54 -0.18
N LEU A 47 -8.04 0.33 -0.52
CA LEU A 47 -7.26 -0.53 0.38
C LEU A 47 -5.96 0.17 0.80
N PHE A 48 -5.21 0.70 -0.16
CA PHE A 48 -3.97 1.42 0.11
C PHE A 48 -4.20 2.65 1.01
N ALA A 49 -5.21 3.46 0.70
CA ALA A 49 -5.59 4.61 1.53
C ALA A 49 -5.95 4.20 2.97
N THR A 50 -6.68 3.09 3.12
CA THR A 50 -7.07 2.54 4.44
C THR A 50 -5.86 2.09 5.25
N ILE A 51 -4.91 1.41 4.61
CA ILE A 51 -3.65 1.00 5.24
C ILE A 51 -2.86 2.23 5.69
N VAL A 52 -2.69 3.24 4.83
CA VAL A 52 -1.95 4.46 5.17
C VAL A 52 -2.63 5.22 6.32
N GLN A 53 -3.97 5.34 6.29
CA GLN A 53 -4.72 5.98 7.36
C GLN A 53 -4.49 5.29 8.71
N LYS A 54 -4.65 3.96 8.76
CA LYS A 54 -4.60 3.17 10.00
C LYS A 54 -3.17 2.90 10.49
N ALA A 55 -2.16 2.94 9.63
CA ALA A 55 -0.77 2.65 10.01
C ALA A 55 0.06 3.90 10.26
N ILE A 56 -0.18 5.00 9.52
CA ILE A 56 0.67 6.19 9.53
C ILE A 56 -0.08 7.39 10.08
N LEU A 57 -1.25 7.72 9.52
CA LEU A 57 -1.96 8.96 9.89
C LEU A 57 -2.63 8.89 11.27
N SER A 58 -2.70 7.71 11.87
CA SER A 58 -3.13 7.51 13.26
C SER A 58 -2.01 7.72 14.29
N LEU A 59 -0.76 7.92 13.86
CA LEU A 59 0.36 8.19 14.76
C LEU A 59 0.35 9.66 15.19
N GLU A 60 0.69 9.93 16.44
CA GLU A 60 0.67 11.27 17.06
C GLU A 60 1.37 12.34 16.21
N GLY A 61 2.53 12.03 15.63
CA GLY A 61 3.29 12.96 14.78
C GLY A 61 2.63 13.32 13.44
N PHE A 62 1.55 12.64 13.06
CA PHE A 62 0.79 12.86 11.83
C PHE A 62 -0.68 13.22 12.11
N GLU A 63 -1.03 13.50 13.36
CA GLU A 63 -2.41 13.77 13.74
C GLU A 63 -2.96 14.99 13.00
N GLY A 64 -4.13 14.81 12.37
CA GLY A 64 -4.77 15.83 11.53
C GLY A 64 -3.98 16.23 10.28
N SER A 65 -2.93 15.48 9.93
CA SER A 65 -2.26 15.56 8.64
C SER A 65 -2.98 14.68 7.61
N ASP A 66 -2.53 14.77 6.37
CA ASP A 66 -2.96 13.92 5.26
C ASP A 66 -1.73 13.26 4.63
N ALA A 67 -1.91 12.28 3.76
CA ALA A 67 -0.82 11.65 3.03
C ALA A 67 -0.97 11.90 1.52
N LEU A 68 0.14 12.20 0.85
CA LEU A 68 0.18 12.38 -0.60
C LEU A 68 0.72 11.12 -1.26
N ILE A 69 -0.06 10.55 -2.18
CA ILE A 69 0.34 9.38 -2.94
C ILE A 69 0.61 9.81 -4.39
N ILE A 70 1.85 9.63 -4.85
CA ILE A 70 2.32 10.06 -6.16
C ILE A 70 2.72 8.84 -6.97
N PHE A 71 2.17 8.72 -8.16
CA PHE A 71 2.50 7.71 -9.15
C PHE A 71 3.12 8.37 -10.36
N VAL A 72 4.16 7.74 -10.91
CA VAL A 72 4.83 8.21 -12.12
C VAL A 72 4.88 7.11 -13.20
N PRO A 73 3.73 6.56 -13.64
CA PRO A 73 3.69 5.56 -14.69
C PRO A 73 4.25 6.10 -16.02
N ARG A 74 4.70 5.18 -16.88
CA ARG A 74 5.06 5.50 -18.25
C ARG A 74 3.80 5.86 -19.06
N ILE A 75 3.98 6.77 -20.00
CA ILE A 75 2.98 7.06 -21.02
C ILE A 75 2.89 5.85 -21.96
N ALA A 76 1.67 5.46 -22.34
CA ALA A 76 1.44 4.35 -23.24
C ALA A 76 2.22 4.55 -24.56
N GLY A 77 2.98 3.54 -24.97
CA GLY A 77 3.83 3.62 -26.17
C GLY A 77 5.20 4.30 -25.96
N SER A 78 5.45 4.93 -24.80
CA SER A 78 6.76 5.50 -24.48
C SER A 78 7.57 4.60 -23.53
N LYS A 79 8.88 4.53 -23.76
CA LYS A 79 9.84 3.82 -22.89
C LYS A 79 10.43 4.73 -21.81
N THR A 80 10.41 6.04 -22.03
CA THR A 80 11.10 7.04 -21.21
C THR A 80 10.12 8.00 -20.55
N ASP A 81 9.06 8.39 -21.26
CA ASP A 81 8.19 9.47 -20.82
C ASP A 81 7.20 8.96 -19.78
N ARG A 82 6.98 9.79 -18.77
CA ARG A 82 6.12 9.50 -17.63
C ARG A 82 5.17 10.66 -17.39
N HIS A 83 3.99 10.36 -16.88
CA HIS A 83 3.05 11.37 -16.40
C HIS A 83 2.84 11.22 -14.90
N VAL A 84 2.70 12.34 -14.20
CA VAL A 84 2.46 12.35 -12.75
C VAL A 84 0.96 12.18 -12.50
N ARG A 85 0.61 11.27 -11.59
CA ARG A 85 -0.73 11.21 -10.99
C ARG A 85 -0.55 11.30 -9.48
N ALA A 86 -1.28 12.20 -8.85
CA ALA A 86 -1.24 12.35 -7.41
C ALA A 86 -2.66 12.40 -6.86
N TRP A 87 -2.82 11.89 -5.65
CA TRP A 87 -4.04 12.03 -4.86
C TRP A 87 -3.71 12.00 -3.38
N LYS A 88 -4.62 12.52 -2.57
CA LYS A 88 -4.51 12.48 -1.11
C LYS A 88 -5.30 11.33 -0.52
N VAL A 89 -4.90 10.83 0.64
CA VAL A 89 -5.65 9.77 1.32
C VAL A 89 -7.08 10.22 1.63
N SER A 90 -7.27 11.48 2.01
CA SER A 90 -8.61 12.06 2.23
C SER A 90 -9.53 12.08 1.00
N GLU A 91 -8.99 11.94 -0.21
CA GLU A 91 -9.77 11.89 -1.46
C GLU A 91 -10.33 10.48 -1.75
N ARG A 92 -10.01 9.49 -0.93
CA ARG A 92 -10.45 8.09 -1.11
C ARG A 92 -11.39 7.67 0.01
N GLN A 93 -12.48 7.00 -0.36
CA GLN A 93 -13.33 6.34 0.62
C GLN A 93 -12.60 5.12 1.19
N LEU A 94 -12.38 5.14 2.50
CA LEU A 94 -11.73 4.02 3.19
C LEU A 94 -12.61 2.76 3.12
N LEU A 95 -11.96 1.61 3.18
CA LEU A 95 -12.66 0.34 3.33
C LEU A 95 -13.27 0.24 4.73
N THR A 96 -14.46 -0.34 4.79
CA THR A 96 -15.08 -0.77 6.04
C THR A 96 -14.29 -1.93 6.65
N ASP A 97 -14.48 -2.18 7.95
CA ASP A 97 -13.82 -3.32 8.61
C ASP A 97 -14.28 -4.68 8.03
N GLY A 98 -15.51 -4.76 7.51
CA GLY A 98 -16.00 -5.93 6.79
C GLY A 98 -15.24 -6.17 5.49
N GLU A 99 -15.13 -5.15 4.63
CA GLU A 99 -14.36 -5.23 3.38
C GLU A 99 -12.88 -5.57 3.62
N LEU A 100 -12.28 -5.03 4.69
CA LEU A 100 -10.91 -5.37 5.08
C LEU A 100 -10.78 -6.82 5.50
N ARG A 101 -11.69 -7.31 6.36
CA ARG A 101 -11.69 -8.70 6.82
C ARG A 101 -11.80 -9.67 5.64
N ASP A 102 -12.76 -9.44 4.75
CA ASP A 102 -12.94 -10.26 3.55
C ASP A 102 -11.68 -10.31 2.69
N GLN A 103 -10.98 -9.18 2.55
CA GLN A 103 -9.74 -9.12 1.78
C GLN A 103 -8.58 -9.86 2.46
N PHE A 104 -8.48 -9.79 3.79
CA PHE A 104 -7.45 -10.52 4.52
C PHE A 104 -7.72 -12.03 4.55
N ASP A 105 -8.98 -12.43 4.68
CA ASP A 105 -9.37 -13.84 4.60
C ASP A 105 -9.05 -14.41 3.22
N ARG A 106 -9.34 -13.66 2.14
CA ARG A 106 -8.93 -14.04 0.77
C ARG A 106 -7.42 -14.16 0.62
N PHE A 107 -6.66 -13.23 1.20
CA PHE A 107 -5.20 -13.29 1.17
C PHE A 107 -4.67 -14.51 1.94
N GLY A 108 -5.21 -14.78 3.13
CA GLY A 108 -4.85 -15.94 3.95
C GLY A 108 -5.10 -17.24 3.21
N ASN A 109 -6.29 -17.43 2.66
CA ASN A 109 -6.63 -18.63 1.88
C ASN A 109 -5.69 -18.80 0.67
N ALA A 110 -5.43 -17.73 -0.08
CA ALA A 110 -4.52 -17.80 -1.22
C ALA A 110 -3.08 -18.11 -0.82
N LEU A 111 -2.64 -17.65 0.36
CA LEU A 111 -1.32 -17.98 0.89
C LEU A 111 -1.24 -19.46 1.29
N ASP A 112 -2.26 -19.97 1.98
CA ASP A 112 -2.35 -21.38 2.37
C ASP A 112 -2.34 -22.30 1.14
N ASP A 113 -3.01 -21.91 0.05
CA ASP A 113 -3.00 -22.64 -1.23
C ASP A 113 -1.63 -22.57 -1.94
N ALA A 114 -0.92 -21.44 -1.82
CA ALA A 114 0.36 -21.22 -2.48
C ALA A 114 1.54 -21.92 -1.78
N VAL A 115 1.50 -22.07 -0.45
CA VAL A 115 2.59 -22.66 0.34
C VAL A 115 2.99 -24.06 -0.15
N PRO A 116 2.06 -25.03 -0.36
CA PRO A 116 2.41 -26.34 -0.89
C PRO A 116 3.14 -26.28 -2.23
N VAL A 117 2.68 -25.42 -3.14
CA VAL A 117 3.29 -25.25 -4.47
C VAL A 117 4.71 -24.70 -4.36
N ILE A 118 4.94 -23.73 -3.47
CA ILE A 118 6.27 -23.16 -3.22
C ILE A 118 7.20 -24.22 -2.63
N LEU A 119 6.73 -25.02 -1.66
CA LEU A 119 7.52 -26.08 -1.04
C LEU A 119 7.90 -27.18 -2.02
N GLU A 120 6.97 -27.60 -2.89
CA GLU A 120 7.24 -28.56 -3.96
C GLU A 120 8.30 -28.03 -4.94
N GLU A 121 8.19 -26.75 -5.31
CA GLU A 121 9.14 -26.10 -6.21
C GLU A 121 10.54 -25.98 -5.62
N LEU A 122 10.66 -25.63 -4.34
CA LEU A 122 11.94 -25.58 -3.61
C LEU A 122 12.58 -26.96 -3.53
N ALA A 123 11.80 -27.99 -3.16
CA ALA A 123 12.26 -29.37 -3.12
C ALA A 123 12.75 -29.86 -4.51
N ARG A 124 12.07 -29.46 -5.58
CA ARG A 124 12.46 -29.76 -6.96
C ARG A 124 13.76 -29.08 -7.38
N ARG A 125 14.05 -27.89 -6.85
CA ARG A 125 15.29 -27.13 -7.12
C ARG A 125 16.50 -27.61 -6.31
N GLY A 126 16.29 -28.51 -5.35
CA GLY A 126 17.35 -29.07 -4.52
C GLY A 126 17.90 -28.06 -3.49
N GLU A 127 17.10 -27.05 -3.12
CA GLU A 127 17.35 -26.16 -1.98
C GLU A 127 16.66 -26.67 -0.71
#